data_AF-A0A7Y0LFR6-F1
#
_entry.id   AF-A0A7Y0LFR6-F1
#
_cell.length_a   1.000
_cell.length_b   1.000
_cell.length_c   1.000
_cell.angle_alpha   90.00
_cell.angle_beta   90.00
_cell.angle_gamma   90.00
#
_symmetry.space_group_name_H-M   'P 1'
#
loop_
_entity.id
_entity.type
_entity.pdbx_description
1 polymer ?
#
loop_
_entity_poly.entity_id
_entity_poly.type
_entity_poly.pdbx_seq_one_letter_code
_entity_poly.pdbx_strand_id
1 'polypeptide(L)'
;MLHEKSIKLLLLLANSSPEPLSKKTLHEALWPDTVVSDWSLSRLISDTRIALGDDGEHQNIIKTARGAGFYMPDVTVINVVNRSRRIKSFGFVFAGICTALLVSGLVIGWYSDYQEKQLHEAMSRIAEFQDNTYSAFVAQAKRRNQLVDMLEQRLSFKRTRQYEMFFQHYYPNMTSDEKFVCQQIRAFSSSGLLKNNQAILDELESNHHIYDEIPLAKNLAQHLRIWIDKHNNVFSTREDMCLIYVGVEDGMPYPSGVDQQVKAWLKAKSTD
;
A
#
# COMPACT_ATOMS: atom_id res chain seq x y z
N MET A 1 27.59 50.32 -10.53
CA MET A 1 27.59 49.64 -9.22
C MET A 1 28.60 50.34 -8.32
N LEU A 2 28.27 50.60 -7.05
CA LEU A 2 29.24 51.11 -6.07
C LEU A 2 30.23 49.98 -5.71
N HIS A 3 31.52 50.19 -5.93
CA HIS A 3 32.57 49.25 -5.50
C HIS A 3 32.85 49.39 -4.00
N GLU A 4 33.47 48.36 -3.40
CA GLU A 4 33.76 48.27 -1.96
C GLU A 4 34.42 49.54 -1.38
N LYS A 5 35.42 50.10 -2.09
CA LYS A 5 36.10 51.33 -1.65
C LYS A 5 35.21 52.57 -1.69
N SER A 6 34.25 52.65 -2.61
CA SER A 6 33.26 53.73 -2.65
C SER A 6 32.30 53.64 -1.46
N ILE A 7 31.85 52.43 -1.12
CA ILE A 7 31.01 52.22 0.08
C ILE A 7 31.78 52.60 1.35
N LYS A 8 33.04 52.15 1.48
CA LYS A 8 33.89 52.49 2.63
C LYS A 8 34.14 53.99 2.73
N LEU A 9 34.40 54.67 1.61
CA LEU A 9 34.52 56.12 1.55
C LEU A 9 33.23 56.80 2.06
N LEU A 10 32.06 56.36 1.60
CA LEU A 10 30.78 56.93 2.02
C LEU A 10 30.53 56.73 3.52
N LEU A 11 30.85 55.56 4.07
CA LEU A 11 30.76 55.33 5.51
C LEU A 11 31.71 56.22 6.31
N LEU A 12 32.94 56.41 5.83
CA LEU A 12 33.92 57.29 6.49
C LEU A 12 33.43 58.74 6.52
N LEU A 13 33.00 59.27 5.36
CA LEU A 13 32.46 60.64 5.27
C LEU A 13 31.16 60.80 6.04
N ALA A 14 30.30 59.78 6.04
CA ALA A 14 29.03 59.84 6.75
C ALA A 14 29.22 59.84 8.27
N ASN A 15 30.17 59.05 8.77
CA ASN A 15 30.51 59.01 10.20
C ASN A 15 31.26 60.25 10.67
N SER A 16 31.99 60.94 9.78
CA SER A 16 32.69 62.19 10.11
C SER A 16 31.86 63.45 9.85
N SER A 17 30.67 63.32 9.26
CA SER A 17 29.79 64.45 8.92
C SER A 17 29.55 65.35 10.14
N PRO A 18 29.67 66.69 10.02
CA PRO A 18 29.95 67.47 8.79
C PRO A 18 31.44 67.76 8.55
N GLU A 19 32.36 67.21 9.35
CA GLU A 19 33.78 67.57 9.35
C GLU A 19 34.56 66.96 8.17
N PRO A 20 35.50 67.71 7.55
CA PRO A 20 36.31 67.21 6.45
C PRO A 20 37.39 66.23 6.90
N LEU A 21 37.49 65.13 6.16
CA LEU A 21 38.58 64.18 6.28
C LEU A 21 39.70 64.55 5.32
N SER A 22 40.92 64.61 5.87
CA SER A 22 42.11 64.90 5.07
C SER A 22 42.41 63.81 4.06
N LYS A 23 43.08 64.19 2.95
CA LYS A 23 43.55 63.22 1.96
C LYS A 23 44.38 62.11 2.62
N LYS A 24 45.29 62.47 3.54
CA LYS A 24 46.12 61.51 4.28
C LYS A 24 45.26 60.52 5.07
N THR A 25 44.29 61.01 5.85
CA THR A 25 43.36 60.18 6.63
C THR A 25 42.55 59.25 5.74
N LEU A 26 42.05 59.75 4.61
CA LEU A 26 41.32 58.92 3.65
C LEU A 26 42.23 57.87 3.00
N HIS A 27 43.47 58.22 2.65
CA HIS A 27 44.45 57.28 2.12
C HIS A 27 44.73 56.13 3.10
N GLU A 28 45.04 56.46 4.36
CA GLU A 28 45.31 55.47 5.42
C GLU A 28 44.10 54.56 5.69
N ALA A 29 42.88 55.11 5.70
CA ALA A 29 41.67 54.33 5.96
C ALA A 29 41.24 53.45 4.76
N LEU A 30 41.42 53.94 3.53
CA LEU A 30 40.97 53.26 2.32
C LEU A 30 42.01 52.28 1.76
N TRP A 31 43.30 52.54 1.99
CA TRP A 31 44.44 51.74 1.52
C TRP A 31 45.50 51.58 2.64
N PRO A 32 45.18 50.91 3.76
CA PRO A 32 46.09 50.78 4.89
C PRO A 32 47.43 50.11 4.52
N ASP A 33 47.39 49.13 3.61
CA ASP A 33 48.54 48.32 3.22
C ASP A 33 48.91 48.52 1.73
N THR A 34 48.59 49.67 1.14
CA THR A 34 48.88 49.91 -0.29
C THR A 34 49.30 51.36 -0.54
N VAL A 35 50.49 51.54 -1.12
CA VAL A 35 50.95 52.86 -1.58
C VAL A 35 50.23 53.20 -2.88
N VAL A 36 49.32 54.17 -2.82
CA VAL A 36 48.60 54.70 -3.98
C VAL A 36 48.87 56.19 -4.15
N SER A 37 48.81 56.68 -5.38
CA SER A 37 48.96 58.11 -5.67
C SER A 37 47.72 58.92 -5.25
N ASP A 38 47.89 60.23 -5.05
CA ASP A 38 46.79 61.19 -4.87
C ASP A 38 45.73 61.09 -5.99
N TRP A 39 46.15 60.75 -7.20
CA TRP A 39 45.25 60.56 -8.34
C TRP A 39 44.23 59.43 -8.09
N SER A 40 44.63 58.38 -7.38
CA SER A 40 43.74 57.26 -7.03
C SER A 40 42.61 57.68 -6.09
N LEU A 41 42.88 58.59 -5.14
CA LEU A 41 41.85 59.16 -4.28
C LEU A 41 40.94 60.12 -5.06
N SER A 42 41.50 61.00 -5.89
CA SER A 42 40.72 61.88 -6.76
C SER A 42 39.80 61.10 -7.69
N ARG A 43 40.29 59.98 -8.25
CA ARG A 43 39.49 59.11 -9.12
C ARG A 43 38.38 58.41 -8.35
N LEU A 44 38.66 57.86 -7.17
CA LEU A 44 37.65 57.23 -6.32
C LEU A 44 36.54 58.22 -5.93
N ILE A 45 36.89 59.46 -5.58
CA ILE A 45 35.91 60.52 -5.27
C ILE A 45 35.05 60.81 -6.50
N SER A 46 35.66 60.97 -7.67
CA SER A 46 34.94 61.22 -8.92
C SER A 46 33.98 60.08 -9.26
N ASP A 47 34.44 58.84 -9.22
CA ASP A 47 33.63 57.66 -9.54
C ASP A 47 32.49 57.47 -8.52
N THR A 48 32.75 57.79 -7.24
CA THR A 48 31.72 57.71 -6.19
C THR A 48 30.66 58.81 -6.36
N ARG A 49 31.05 60.03 -6.73
CA ARG A 49 30.09 61.10 -7.07
C ARG A 49 29.18 60.68 -8.22
N ILE A 50 29.76 60.21 -9.33
CA ILE A 50 29.00 59.72 -10.50
C ILE A 50 28.01 58.62 -10.09
N ALA A 51 28.44 57.66 -9.28
CA ALA A 51 27.59 56.56 -8.83
C ALA A 51 26.40 57.00 -7.95
N LEU A 52 26.50 58.17 -7.31
CA LEU A 52 25.44 58.76 -6.49
C LEU A 52 24.58 59.78 -7.27
N GLY A 53 24.87 60.01 -8.55
CA GLY A 53 24.25 61.09 -9.32
C GLY A 53 24.69 62.49 -8.86
N ASP A 54 25.83 62.58 -8.16
CA ASP A 54 26.49 63.84 -7.81
C ASP A 54 27.52 64.20 -8.87
N ASP A 55 27.81 65.49 -9.04
CA ASP A 55 28.81 65.96 -9.98
C ASP A 55 29.91 66.79 -9.29
N GLY A 56 31.05 66.92 -9.97
CA GLY A 56 32.22 67.63 -9.44
C GLY A 56 32.05 69.15 -9.37
N GLU A 57 31.00 69.71 -9.98
CA GLU A 57 30.78 71.15 -10.09
C GLU A 57 29.83 71.65 -8.98
N HIS A 58 28.67 71.02 -8.85
CA HIS A 58 27.64 71.30 -7.85
C HIS A 58 27.94 70.67 -6.49
N GLN A 59 28.59 69.49 -6.46
CA GLN A 59 29.06 68.81 -5.23
C GLN A 59 27.99 68.72 -4.12
N ASN A 60 26.82 68.16 -4.45
CA ASN A 60 25.67 68.14 -3.57
C ASN A 60 25.81 67.12 -2.42
N ILE A 61 26.52 66.01 -2.65
CA ILE A 61 26.62 64.91 -1.68
C ILE A 61 28.03 64.82 -1.09
N ILE A 62 29.08 64.79 -1.93
CA ILE A 62 30.48 64.80 -1.46
C ILE A 62 31.09 66.15 -1.80
N LYS A 63 31.43 66.95 -0.80
CA LYS A 63 31.99 68.30 -0.94
C LYS A 63 33.51 68.33 -0.78
N THR A 64 34.16 69.25 -1.50
CA THR A 64 35.61 69.47 -1.44
C THR A 64 35.92 70.68 -0.55
N ALA A 65 36.54 70.45 0.60
CA ALA A 65 37.06 71.50 1.46
C ALA A 65 38.48 71.88 0.99
N ARG A 66 38.62 73.05 0.36
CA ARG A 66 39.91 73.51 -0.22
C ARG A 66 41.03 73.46 0.82
N GLY A 67 42.10 72.71 0.54
CA GLY A 67 43.25 72.54 1.43
C GLY A 67 43.03 71.57 2.61
N ALA A 68 41.79 71.17 2.89
CA ALA A 68 41.46 70.34 4.05
C ALA A 68 41.08 68.90 3.68
N GLY A 69 40.36 68.67 2.57
CA GLY A 69 39.98 67.32 2.13
C GLY A 69 38.54 67.21 1.63
N PHE A 70 37.83 66.15 2.00
CA PHE A 70 36.46 65.85 1.53
C PHE A 70 35.50 65.60 2.70
N TYR A 71 34.23 65.96 2.54
CA TYR A 71 33.19 65.80 3.57
C TYR A 71 31.80 65.58 2.99
N MET A 72 30.89 65.08 3.84
CA MET A 72 29.45 65.04 3.58
C MET A 72 28.77 66.01 4.57
N PRO A 73 27.97 66.98 4.12
CA PRO A 73 27.46 68.04 5.00
C PRO A 73 26.26 67.61 5.87
N ASP A 74 25.31 66.86 5.31
CA ASP A 74 23.95 66.76 5.85
C ASP A 74 23.52 65.29 6.10
N VAL A 75 24.27 64.58 6.94
CA VAL A 75 23.94 63.18 7.28
C VAL A 75 22.95 63.11 8.43
N THR A 76 21.79 62.50 8.16
CA THR A 76 20.78 62.21 9.19
C THR A 76 20.71 60.72 9.47
N VAL A 77 20.83 60.31 10.73
CA VAL A 77 20.67 58.91 11.14
C VAL A 77 19.19 58.56 11.21
N ILE A 78 18.75 57.58 10.41
CA ILE A 78 17.38 57.09 10.41
C ILE A 78 17.31 55.76 11.19
N ASN A 79 16.53 55.71 12.26
CA ASN A 79 16.28 54.47 12.99
C ASN A 79 15.28 53.59 12.23
N VAL A 80 15.75 52.54 11.56
CA VAL A 80 14.88 51.57 10.90
C VAL A 80 14.26 50.65 11.96
N VAL A 81 13.00 50.88 12.31
CA VAL A 81 12.23 49.98 13.19
C VAL A 81 11.97 48.68 12.43
N ASN A 82 12.76 47.64 12.73
CA ASN A 82 12.61 46.34 12.11
C ASN A 82 11.37 45.63 12.67
N ARG A 83 10.22 45.77 12.00
CA ARG A 83 9.00 45.03 12.36
C ARG A 83 9.12 43.59 11.86
N SER A 84 9.57 42.67 12.71
CA SER A 84 9.42 41.24 12.42
C SER A 84 7.93 40.89 12.36
N ARG A 85 7.42 40.46 11.20
CA ARG A 85 6.06 39.90 11.09
C ARG A 85 6.05 38.51 11.72
N ARG A 86 5.47 38.39 12.91
CA ARG A 86 5.22 37.09 13.56
C ARG A 86 4.02 36.41 12.88
N ILE A 87 4.26 35.44 11.99
CA ILE A 87 3.20 34.65 11.33
C ILE A 87 2.60 33.70 12.38
N LYS A 88 1.28 33.79 12.61
CA LYS A 88 0.54 32.89 13.53
C LYS A 88 0.34 31.50 12.90
N SER A 89 1.39 30.68 12.84
CA SER A 89 1.36 29.34 12.22
C SER A 89 0.76 28.23 13.10
N PHE A 90 0.63 28.46 14.41
CA PHE A 90 0.33 27.37 15.35
C PHE A 90 -1.09 26.79 15.24
N GLY A 91 -2.11 27.63 14.99
CA GLY A 91 -3.50 27.16 14.85
C GLY A 91 -3.77 26.37 13.56
N PHE A 92 -3.12 26.75 12.46
CA PHE A 92 -3.29 26.06 11.17
C PHE A 92 -2.60 24.69 11.14
N VAL A 93 -1.44 24.56 11.79
CA VAL A 93 -0.74 23.26 11.91
C VAL A 93 -1.56 22.29 12.77
N PHE A 94 -2.09 22.74 13.91
CA PHE A 94 -2.93 21.91 14.78
C PHE A 94 -4.22 21.48 14.09
N ALA A 95 -4.92 22.41 13.41
CA ALA A 95 -6.11 22.09 12.63
C ALA A 95 -5.82 21.06 11.52
N GLY A 96 -4.70 21.21 10.79
CA GLY A 96 -4.28 20.25 9.77
C GLY A 96 -4.02 18.85 10.33
N ILE A 97 -3.39 18.75 11.51
CA ILE A 97 -3.15 17.46 12.19
C ILE A 97 -4.48 16.82 12.61
N CYS A 98 -5.39 17.59 13.22
CA CYS A 98 -6.71 17.07 13.60
C CYS A 98 -7.50 16.56 12.38
N THR A 99 -7.50 17.29 11.27
CA THR A 99 -8.14 16.85 10.04
C THR A 99 -7.52 15.57 9.49
N ALA A 100 -6.18 15.47 9.47
CA ALA A 100 -5.49 14.27 9.01
C ALA A 100 -5.82 13.04 9.88
N LEU A 101 -5.88 13.20 11.20
CA LEU A 101 -6.28 12.13 12.12
C LEU A 101 -7.74 11.70 11.92
N LEU A 102 -8.65 12.66 11.73
CA LEU A 102 -10.06 12.36 11.43
C LEU A 102 -10.21 11.58 10.13
N VAL A 103 -9.55 12.03 9.05
CA VAL A 103 -9.57 11.34 7.75
C VAL A 103 -8.98 9.94 7.88
N SER A 104 -7.86 9.79 8.60
CA SER A 104 -7.25 8.48 8.83
C SER A 104 -8.19 7.54 9.58
N GLY A 105 -8.87 8.02 10.62
CA GLY A 105 -9.87 7.25 11.34
C GLY A 105 -11.05 6.82 10.46
N LEU A 106 -11.55 7.71 9.60
CA LEU A 106 -12.61 7.39 8.65
C LEU A 106 -12.16 6.34 7.61
N VAL A 107 -10.94 6.47 7.09
CA VAL A 107 -10.38 5.49 6.14
C VAL A 107 -10.19 4.13 6.80
N ILE A 108 -9.67 4.08 8.03
CA ILE A 108 -9.51 2.83 8.79
C ILE A 108 -10.87 2.19 9.06
N GLY A 109 -11.86 2.97 9.50
CA GLY A 109 -13.21 2.48 9.76
C GLY A 109 -13.88 1.93 8.50
N TRP A 110 -13.80 2.68 7.39
CA TRP A 110 -14.32 2.23 6.09
C TRP A 110 -13.62 0.97 5.59
N TYR A 111 -12.29 0.90 5.71
CA TYR A 111 -11.53 -0.27 5.30
C TYR A 111 -11.88 -1.51 6.14
N SER A 112 -12.10 -1.34 7.45
CA SER A 112 -12.54 -2.42 8.34
C SER A 112 -13.92 -2.95 7.97
N ASP A 113 -14.90 -2.05 7.75
CA ASP A 113 -16.26 -2.42 7.31
C ASP A 113 -16.24 -3.13 5.94
N TYR A 114 -15.40 -2.64 5.02
CA TYR A 114 -15.20 -3.29 3.72
C TYR A 114 -14.66 -4.72 3.87
N GLN A 115 -13.64 -4.93 4.70
CA GLN A 115 -13.08 -6.27 4.96
C GLN A 115 -14.12 -7.22 5.59
N GLU A 116 -14.90 -6.75 6.55
CA GLU A 116 -15.93 -7.56 7.19
C GLU A 116 -17.03 -7.99 6.20
N LYS A 117 -17.44 -7.10 5.30
CA LYS A 117 -18.37 -7.42 4.21
C LYS A 117 -17.81 -8.47 3.26
N GLN A 118 -16.56 -8.30 2.82
CA GLN A 118 -15.90 -9.27 1.93
C GLN A 118 -15.81 -10.66 2.58
N LEU A 119 -15.45 -10.71 3.87
CA LEU A 119 -15.40 -11.96 4.64
C LEU A 119 -16.78 -12.61 4.75
N HIS A 120 -17.81 -11.82 5.05
CA HIS A 120 -19.19 -12.32 5.13
C HIS A 120 -19.68 -12.88 3.79
N GLU A 121 -19.40 -12.19 2.68
CA GLU A 121 -19.73 -12.68 1.34
C GLU A 121 -18.98 -13.97 0.99
N ALA A 122 -17.68 -14.06 1.28
CA ALA A 122 -16.89 -15.26 1.05
C ALA A 122 -17.44 -16.45 1.85
N MET A 123 -17.75 -16.24 3.13
CA MET A 123 -18.38 -17.25 3.99
C MET A 123 -19.75 -17.71 3.48
N SER A 124 -20.54 -16.77 2.93
CA SER A 124 -21.84 -17.08 2.33
C SER A 124 -21.68 -17.95 1.07
N ARG A 125 -20.71 -17.63 0.20
CA ARG A 125 -20.41 -18.44 -0.99
C ARG A 125 -19.90 -19.84 -0.61
N ILE A 126 -19.02 -19.94 0.39
CA ILE A 126 -18.57 -21.24 0.90
C ILE A 126 -19.76 -22.08 1.37
N ALA A 127 -20.68 -21.50 2.14
CA ALA A 127 -21.87 -22.22 2.62
C ALA A 127 -22.73 -22.74 1.45
N GLU A 128 -22.95 -21.92 0.42
CA GLU A 128 -23.68 -22.30 -0.79
C GLU A 128 -22.98 -23.46 -1.53
N PHE A 129 -21.67 -23.35 -1.74
CA PHE A 129 -20.89 -24.40 -2.40
C PHE A 129 -20.86 -25.70 -1.57
N GLN A 130 -20.80 -25.63 -0.24
CA GLN A 130 -20.89 -26.79 0.64
C GLN A 130 -22.24 -27.50 0.49
N ASP A 131 -23.35 -26.76 0.45
CA ASP A 131 -24.69 -27.33 0.25
C ASP A 131 -24.83 -27.99 -1.13
N ASN A 132 -24.25 -27.38 -2.16
CA ASN A 132 -24.19 -27.95 -3.51
C ASN A 132 -23.32 -29.22 -3.58
N THR A 133 -22.13 -29.20 -2.95
CA THR A 133 -21.24 -30.37 -2.81
C THR A 133 -21.95 -31.50 -2.10
N TYR A 134 -22.63 -31.22 -0.98
CA TYR A 134 -23.35 -32.23 -0.20
C TYR A 134 -24.49 -32.86 -1.02
N SER A 135 -25.25 -32.04 -1.75
CA SER A 135 -26.31 -32.52 -2.63
C SER A 135 -25.78 -33.46 -3.73
N ALA A 136 -24.66 -33.09 -4.36
CA ALA A 136 -23.98 -33.92 -5.36
C ALA A 136 -23.44 -35.22 -4.74
N PHE A 137 -22.87 -35.16 -3.53
CA PHE A 137 -22.38 -36.32 -2.79
C PHE A 137 -23.52 -37.32 -2.49
N VAL A 138 -24.68 -36.83 -2.03
CA VAL A 138 -25.85 -37.68 -1.76
C VAL A 138 -26.32 -38.39 -3.03
N ALA A 139 -26.40 -37.66 -4.15
CA ALA A 139 -26.79 -38.23 -5.44
C ALA A 139 -25.77 -39.28 -5.95
N GLN A 140 -24.46 -38.99 -5.81
CA GLN A 140 -23.39 -39.91 -6.12
C GLN A 140 -23.46 -41.18 -5.24
N ALA A 141 -23.65 -41.02 -3.93
CA ALA A 141 -23.72 -42.13 -2.98
C ALA A 141 -24.88 -43.08 -3.28
N LYS A 142 -26.02 -42.55 -3.76
CA LYS A 142 -27.15 -43.36 -4.23
C LYS A 142 -26.76 -44.23 -5.43
N ARG A 143 -26.05 -43.67 -6.42
CA ARG A 143 -25.56 -44.42 -7.59
C ARG A 143 -24.47 -45.42 -7.24
N ARG A 144 -23.57 -45.07 -6.32
CA ARG A 144 -22.57 -45.98 -5.75
C ARG A 144 -23.24 -47.20 -5.13
N ASN A 145 -24.26 -47.00 -4.28
CA ASN A 145 -24.97 -48.10 -3.65
C ASN A 145 -25.68 -48.97 -4.70
N GLN A 146 -26.33 -48.35 -5.68
CA GLN A 146 -26.95 -49.07 -6.80
C GLN A 146 -25.93 -49.96 -7.55
N LEU A 147 -24.73 -49.44 -7.86
CA LEU A 147 -23.70 -50.24 -8.54
C LEU A 147 -23.22 -51.41 -7.68
N VAL A 148 -23.10 -51.22 -6.37
CA VAL A 148 -22.81 -52.33 -5.45
C VAL A 148 -23.90 -53.39 -5.52
N ASP A 149 -25.17 -53.01 -5.41
CA ASP A 149 -26.29 -53.95 -5.44
C ASP A 149 -26.33 -54.73 -6.75
N MET A 150 -26.11 -54.08 -7.89
CA MET A 150 -26.05 -54.72 -9.21
C MET A 150 -24.94 -55.77 -9.28
N LEU A 151 -23.72 -55.43 -8.83
CA LEU A 151 -22.58 -56.34 -8.83
C LEU A 151 -22.79 -57.51 -7.87
N GLU A 152 -23.25 -57.24 -6.64
CA GLU A 152 -23.46 -58.27 -5.61
C GLU A 152 -24.54 -59.27 -6.03
N GLN A 153 -25.63 -58.81 -6.65
CA GLN A 153 -26.69 -59.67 -7.17
C GLN A 153 -26.19 -60.52 -8.34
N ARG A 154 -25.56 -59.89 -9.35
CA ARG A 154 -25.11 -60.60 -10.56
C ARG A 154 -24.02 -61.62 -10.26
N LEU A 155 -23.10 -61.29 -9.36
CA LEU A 155 -21.95 -62.13 -9.05
C LEU A 155 -22.17 -63.02 -7.82
N SER A 156 -23.34 -62.91 -7.17
CA SER A 156 -23.75 -63.73 -6.02
C SER A 156 -22.75 -63.70 -4.84
N PHE A 157 -22.20 -62.53 -4.52
CA PHE A 157 -21.33 -62.35 -3.36
C PHE A 157 -21.54 -60.96 -2.71
N LYS A 158 -20.99 -60.77 -1.50
CA LYS A 158 -20.99 -59.48 -0.79
C LYS A 158 -19.64 -58.78 -0.84
N ARG A 159 -19.63 -57.46 -1.08
CA ARG A 159 -18.42 -56.64 -1.14
C ARG A 159 -17.64 -56.74 0.19
N THR A 160 -16.36 -57.06 0.09
CA THR A 160 -15.42 -57.13 1.22
C THR A 160 -14.31 -56.06 1.18
N ARG A 161 -14.18 -55.32 0.07
CA ARG A 161 -13.13 -54.32 -0.16
C ARG A 161 -13.70 -52.91 -0.23
N GLN A 162 -12.89 -51.88 -0.02
CA GLN A 162 -13.29 -50.47 -0.22
C GLN A 162 -13.87 -50.23 -1.61
N TYR A 163 -14.77 -49.23 -1.73
CA TYR A 163 -15.56 -49.02 -2.95
C TYR A 163 -14.71 -48.81 -4.21
N GLU A 164 -13.63 -48.01 -4.13
CA GLU A 164 -12.75 -47.75 -5.27
C GLU A 164 -12.11 -49.04 -5.80
N MET A 165 -11.44 -49.78 -4.91
CA MET A 165 -10.83 -51.07 -5.21
C MET A 165 -11.83 -52.11 -5.68
N PHE A 166 -13.04 -52.08 -5.12
CA PHE A 166 -14.12 -52.98 -5.50
C PHE A 166 -14.56 -52.74 -6.95
N PHE A 167 -14.89 -51.50 -7.30
CA PHE A 167 -15.33 -51.18 -8.66
C PHE A 167 -14.21 -51.38 -9.68
N GLN A 168 -12.99 -50.96 -9.37
CA GLN A 168 -11.83 -51.16 -10.23
C GLN A 168 -11.61 -52.64 -10.55
N HIS A 169 -11.67 -53.51 -9.53
CA HIS A 169 -11.43 -54.94 -9.72
C HIS A 169 -12.44 -55.60 -10.67
N TYR A 170 -13.71 -55.19 -10.61
CA TYR A 170 -14.78 -55.77 -11.43
C TYR A 170 -15.06 -55.01 -12.72
N TYR A 171 -14.50 -53.81 -12.90
CA TYR A 171 -14.73 -52.95 -14.07
C TYR A 171 -14.55 -53.65 -15.42
N PRO A 172 -13.50 -54.47 -15.66
CA PRO A 172 -13.34 -55.17 -16.94
C PRO A 172 -14.51 -56.10 -17.27
N ASN A 173 -15.18 -56.63 -16.24
CA ASN A 173 -16.28 -57.60 -16.34
C ASN A 173 -17.65 -56.97 -16.06
N MET A 174 -17.75 -55.64 -16.05
CA MET A 174 -19.03 -54.95 -15.89
C MET A 174 -19.88 -55.03 -17.15
N THR A 175 -21.19 -55.20 -16.99
CA THR A 175 -22.17 -55.09 -18.07
C THR A 175 -22.28 -53.65 -18.57
N SER A 176 -22.96 -53.43 -19.70
CA SER A 176 -23.27 -52.08 -20.19
C SER A 176 -23.99 -51.23 -19.15
N ASP A 177 -24.96 -51.82 -18.44
CA ASP A 177 -25.78 -51.11 -17.46
C ASP A 177 -24.98 -50.76 -16.21
N GLU A 178 -24.08 -51.64 -15.77
CA GLU A 178 -23.17 -51.36 -14.66
C GLU A 178 -22.15 -50.26 -15.02
N LYS A 179 -21.60 -50.32 -16.23
CA LYS A 179 -20.73 -49.24 -16.75
C LYS A 179 -21.48 -47.92 -16.88
N PHE A 180 -22.75 -47.95 -17.26
CA PHE A 180 -23.60 -46.76 -17.30
C PHE A 180 -23.81 -46.15 -15.89
N VAL A 181 -24.04 -46.97 -14.86
CA VAL A 181 -24.10 -46.47 -13.48
C VAL A 181 -22.74 -45.94 -13.02
N CYS A 182 -21.64 -46.64 -13.34
CA CYS A 182 -20.28 -46.16 -13.09
C CYS A 182 -20.05 -44.77 -13.70
N GLN A 183 -20.43 -44.56 -14.97
CA GLN A 183 -20.33 -43.27 -15.64
C GLN A 183 -21.17 -42.18 -14.95
N GLN A 184 -22.37 -42.50 -14.45
CA GLN A 184 -23.16 -41.55 -13.68
C GLN A 184 -22.50 -41.16 -12.35
N ILE A 185 -21.88 -42.12 -11.63
CA ILE A 185 -21.10 -41.82 -10.42
C ILE A 185 -19.96 -40.85 -10.78
N ARG A 186 -19.24 -41.13 -11.88
CA ARG A 186 -18.16 -40.27 -12.35
C ARG A 186 -18.63 -38.87 -12.73
N ALA A 187 -19.79 -38.77 -13.37
CA ALA A 187 -20.37 -37.48 -13.73
C ALA A 187 -20.58 -36.59 -12.49
N PHE A 188 -21.07 -37.13 -11.37
CA PHE A 188 -21.19 -36.35 -10.13
C PHE A 188 -19.84 -35.90 -9.56
N SER A 189 -18.79 -36.73 -9.65
CA SER A 189 -17.43 -36.35 -9.24
C SER A 189 -16.90 -35.19 -10.09
N SER A 190 -16.96 -35.32 -11.41
CA SER A 190 -16.31 -34.37 -12.34
C SER A 190 -17.14 -33.12 -12.62
N SER A 191 -18.41 -33.08 -12.20
CA SER A 191 -19.25 -31.89 -12.30
C SER A 191 -19.48 -31.24 -10.94
N GLY A 192 -20.55 -31.63 -10.24
CA GLY A 192 -21.01 -31.01 -9.01
C GLY A 192 -19.97 -31.00 -7.89
N LEU A 193 -19.27 -32.11 -7.67
CA LEU A 193 -18.27 -32.17 -6.60
C LEU A 193 -17.03 -31.35 -6.96
N LEU A 194 -16.40 -31.60 -8.10
CA LEU A 194 -15.17 -30.87 -8.49
C LEU A 194 -15.38 -29.36 -8.52
N LYS A 195 -16.44 -28.89 -9.19
CA LYS A 195 -16.68 -27.44 -9.36
C LYS A 195 -16.83 -26.74 -8.02
N ASN A 196 -17.65 -27.29 -7.13
CA ASN A 196 -17.92 -26.66 -5.83
C ASN A 196 -16.75 -26.84 -4.87
N ASN A 197 -16.06 -27.99 -4.88
CA ASN A 197 -14.86 -28.20 -4.07
C ASN A 197 -13.74 -27.23 -4.46
N GLN A 198 -13.52 -27.00 -5.76
CA GLN A 198 -12.56 -26.01 -6.24
C GLN A 198 -12.98 -24.60 -5.79
N ALA A 199 -14.25 -24.23 -5.97
CA ALA A 199 -14.73 -22.92 -5.56
C ALA A 199 -14.59 -22.67 -4.04
N ILE A 200 -14.84 -23.67 -3.20
CA ILE A 200 -14.60 -23.56 -1.76
C ILE A 200 -13.10 -23.35 -1.48
N LEU A 201 -12.23 -24.13 -2.13
CA LEU A 201 -10.79 -23.98 -1.95
C LEU A 201 -10.31 -22.58 -2.39
N ASP A 202 -10.80 -22.08 -3.52
CA ASP A 202 -10.45 -20.77 -4.05
C ASP A 202 -10.87 -19.64 -3.09
N GLU A 203 -12.06 -19.74 -2.47
CA GLU A 203 -12.51 -18.79 -1.45
C GLU A 203 -11.62 -18.84 -0.20
N LEU A 204 -11.24 -20.03 0.26
CA LEU A 204 -10.36 -20.21 1.42
C LEU A 204 -8.95 -19.66 1.17
N GLU A 205 -8.42 -19.82 -0.04
CA GLU A 205 -7.10 -19.32 -0.43
C GLU A 205 -7.09 -17.81 -0.74
N SER A 206 -8.20 -17.27 -1.23
CA SER A 206 -8.33 -15.84 -1.49
C SER A 206 -8.63 -15.03 -0.23
N ASN A 207 -9.20 -15.66 0.81
CA ASN A 207 -9.66 -15.00 2.03
C ASN A 207 -9.09 -15.68 3.29
N HIS A 208 -7.78 -15.53 3.51
CA HIS A 208 -7.09 -16.21 4.62
C HIS A 208 -7.63 -15.92 6.02
N HIS A 209 -8.33 -14.79 6.23
CA HIS A 209 -9.00 -14.47 7.50
C HIS A 209 -10.04 -15.51 7.92
N ILE A 210 -10.59 -16.28 6.98
CA ILE A 210 -11.52 -17.38 7.30
C ILE A 210 -10.86 -18.42 8.20
N TYR A 211 -9.54 -18.61 8.10
CA TYR A 211 -8.81 -19.56 8.95
C TYR A 211 -8.71 -19.13 10.42
N ASP A 212 -8.92 -17.84 10.71
CA ASP A 212 -8.95 -17.32 12.07
C ASP A 212 -10.34 -17.50 12.69
N GLU A 213 -11.38 -17.46 11.86
CA GLU A 213 -12.79 -17.53 12.27
C GLU A 213 -13.34 -18.96 12.34
N ILE A 214 -12.86 -19.86 11.46
CA ILE A 214 -13.40 -21.22 11.30
C ILE A 214 -12.33 -22.24 11.65
N PRO A 215 -12.40 -22.87 12.85
CA PRO A 215 -11.37 -23.79 13.33
C PRO A 215 -11.04 -24.94 12.37
N LEU A 216 -12.03 -25.47 11.66
CA LEU A 216 -11.84 -26.60 10.73
C LEU A 216 -11.49 -26.18 9.30
N ALA A 217 -11.39 -24.88 8.99
CA ALA A 217 -11.14 -24.42 7.62
C ALA A 217 -9.78 -24.88 7.07
N LYS A 218 -8.74 -24.97 7.92
CA LYS A 218 -7.42 -25.49 7.49
C LYS A 218 -7.51 -26.96 7.10
N ASN A 219 -8.21 -27.78 7.89
CA ASN A 219 -8.44 -29.19 7.58
C ASN A 219 -9.28 -29.35 6.29
N LEU A 220 -10.27 -28.48 6.09
CA LEU A 220 -11.09 -28.48 4.88
C LEU A 220 -10.23 -28.16 3.65
N ALA A 221 -9.42 -27.11 3.71
CA ALA A 221 -8.52 -26.77 2.60
C ALA A 221 -7.54 -27.91 2.26
N GLN A 222 -6.97 -28.57 3.26
CA GLN A 222 -6.10 -29.73 3.04
C GLN A 222 -6.83 -30.91 2.39
N HIS A 223 -8.03 -31.24 2.88
CA HIS A 223 -8.88 -32.27 2.29
C HIS A 223 -9.20 -31.97 0.82
N LEU A 224 -9.63 -30.74 0.53
CA LEU A 224 -10.03 -30.32 -0.82
C LEU A 224 -8.84 -30.37 -1.79
N ARG A 225 -7.65 -29.89 -1.40
CA ARG A 225 -6.44 -29.97 -2.24
C ARG A 225 -6.16 -31.41 -2.67
N ILE A 226 -6.11 -32.33 -1.71
CA ILE A 226 -5.82 -33.75 -1.99
C ILE A 226 -6.91 -34.38 -2.84
N TRP A 227 -8.18 -34.07 -2.55
CA TRP A 227 -9.30 -34.58 -3.35
C TRP A 227 -9.25 -34.07 -4.80
N ILE A 228 -8.98 -32.77 -5.00
CA ILE A 228 -8.88 -32.14 -6.32
C ILE A 228 -7.67 -32.69 -7.08
N ASP A 229 -6.53 -32.84 -6.42
CA ASP A 229 -5.31 -33.40 -7.03
C ASP A 229 -5.53 -34.86 -7.46
N LYS A 230 -6.12 -35.69 -6.60
CA LYS A 230 -6.48 -37.08 -6.93
C LYS A 230 -7.50 -37.12 -8.07
N HIS A 231 -8.46 -36.19 -8.09
CA HIS A 231 -9.42 -36.08 -9.18
C HIS A 231 -8.70 -35.79 -10.51
N ASN A 232 -7.90 -34.74 -10.55
CA ASN A 232 -7.31 -34.22 -11.78
C ASN A 232 -6.22 -35.13 -12.34
N ASN A 233 -5.46 -35.80 -11.49
CA ASN A 233 -4.28 -36.56 -11.91
C ASN A 233 -4.53 -38.08 -12.00
N VAL A 234 -5.50 -38.61 -11.26
CA VAL A 234 -5.77 -40.07 -11.22
C VAL A 234 -7.16 -40.40 -11.74
N PHE A 235 -8.20 -39.77 -11.20
CA PHE A 235 -9.58 -40.13 -11.53
C PHE A 235 -9.98 -39.79 -12.96
N SER A 236 -9.54 -38.63 -13.45
CA SER A 236 -9.83 -38.11 -14.79
C SER A 236 -9.26 -39.00 -15.89
N THR A 237 -8.10 -39.64 -15.63
CA THR A 237 -7.36 -40.46 -16.60
C THR A 237 -7.73 -41.93 -16.55
N ARG A 238 -8.47 -42.36 -15.52
CA ARG A 238 -8.83 -43.76 -15.27
C ARG A 238 -10.31 -44.02 -15.40
N GLU A 239 -10.73 -44.65 -16.50
CA GLU A 239 -12.13 -45.04 -16.70
C GLU A 239 -12.60 -46.14 -15.73
N ASP A 240 -11.68 -46.98 -15.25
CA ASP A 240 -11.94 -48.08 -14.33
C ASP A 240 -12.22 -47.62 -12.88
N MET A 241 -11.99 -46.34 -12.60
CA MET A 241 -12.21 -45.72 -11.31
C MET A 241 -13.59 -45.05 -11.27
N CYS A 242 -14.62 -45.76 -10.80
CA CYS A 242 -15.99 -45.22 -10.77
C CYS A 242 -16.21 -44.14 -9.70
N LEU A 243 -15.39 -44.13 -8.64
CA LEU A 243 -15.57 -43.31 -7.44
C LEU A 243 -14.22 -42.75 -6.97
N ILE A 244 -14.23 -41.66 -6.20
CA ILE A 244 -13.04 -41.06 -5.59
C ILE A 244 -13.32 -40.64 -4.15
N TYR A 245 -12.57 -41.19 -3.20
CA TYR A 245 -12.50 -40.79 -1.80
C TYR A 245 -11.04 -40.56 -1.38
N VAL A 246 -10.84 -39.70 -0.39
CA VAL A 246 -9.52 -39.43 0.22
C VAL A 246 -9.51 -39.66 1.73
N GLY A 247 -10.67 -39.95 2.33
CA GLY A 247 -10.79 -40.08 3.78
C GLY A 247 -10.38 -41.44 4.34
N VAL A 248 -10.57 -42.53 3.59
CA VAL A 248 -10.36 -43.89 4.09
C VAL A 248 -8.97 -44.39 3.76
N GLU A 249 -8.51 -44.17 2.53
CA GLU A 249 -7.19 -44.67 2.06
C GLU A 249 -6.09 -43.64 2.30
N ASP A 250 -6.35 -42.37 2.00
CA ASP A 250 -5.35 -41.30 2.05
C ASP A 250 -5.28 -40.59 3.43
N GLY A 251 -6.09 -41.03 4.40
CA GLY A 251 -6.05 -40.53 5.79
C GLY A 251 -6.55 -39.09 5.98
N MET A 252 -7.23 -38.52 4.96
CA MET A 252 -7.62 -37.12 4.93
C MET A 252 -9.14 -36.99 4.82
N PRO A 253 -9.91 -37.31 5.88
CA PRO A 253 -11.36 -37.25 5.84
C PRO A 253 -11.85 -35.82 5.69
N TYR A 254 -13.05 -35.66 5.11
CA TYR A 254 -13.74 -34.38 5.15
C TYR A 254 -13.98 -34.00 6.63
N PRO A 255 -13.64 -32.78 7.07
CA PRO A 255 -13.73 -32.41 8.48
C PRO A 255 -15.19 -32.28 8.92
N SER A 256 -15.70 -33.32 9.57
CA SER A 256 -17.07 -33.36 10.10
C SER A 256 -17.34 -32.15 10.99
N GLY A 257 -18.40 -31.40 10.69
CA GLY A 257 -18.79 -30.21 11.45
C GLY A 257 -18.41 -28.87 10.82
N VAL A 258 -17.56 -28.83 9.79
CA VAL A 258 -17.10 -27.57 9.20
C VAL A 258 -18.25 -26.76 8.59
N ASP A 259 -19.19 -27.41 7.91
CA ASP A 259 -20.39 -26.78 7.31
C ASP A 259 -21.23 -26.09 8.38
N GLN A 260 -21.36 -26.72 9.55
CA GLN A 260 -22.09 -26.17 10.69
C GLN A 260 -21.35 -24.98 11.31
N GLN A 261 -20.01 -24.98 11.35
CA GLN A 261 -19.23 -23.82 11.80
C GLN A 261 -19.45 -22.62 10.90
N VAL A 262 -19.39 -22.81 9.58
CA VAL A 262 -19.63 -21.75 8.59
C VAL A 262 -21.05 -21.17 8.75
N LYS A 263 -22.06 -22.04 8.83
CA LYS A 263 -23.46 -21.61 9.02
C LYS A 263 -23.70 -20.93 10.36
N ALA A 264 -23.05 -21.39 11.43
CA ALA A 264 -23.14 -20.76 12.75
C ALA A 264 -22.51 -19.37 12.77
N TRP A 265 -21.35 -19.21 12.11
CA TRP A 265 -20.68 -17.92 11.96
C TRP A 265 -21.54 -16.91 11.21
N LEU A 266 -22.10 -17.31 10.05
CA LEU A 266 -23.02 -16.47 9.27
C LEU A 266 -24.25 -16.05 10.09
N LYS A 267 -24.83 -17.00 10.84
CA LYS A 267 -25.97 -16.72 11.70
C LYS A 267 -25.62 -15.70 12.79
N ALA A 268 -24.48 -15.84 13.44
CA ALA A 268 -24.03 -14.91 14.48
C ALA A 268 -23.85 -13.49 13.94
N LYS A 269 -23.29 -13.34 12.74
CA LYS A 269 -23.06 -12.03 12.08
C LYS A 269 -24.29 -11.39 11.46
N SER A 270 -25.36 -12.16 11.23
CA SER A 270 -26.65 -11.63 10.75
C SER A 270 -27.53 -11.00 11.84
N THR A 271 -27.18 -11.22 13.11
CA THR A 271 -27.92 -10.75 14.28
C THR A 271 -27.37 -9.47 14.91
N ASP A 272 -26.25 -8.96 14.41
CA ASP A 272 -25.63 -7.68 14.79
C ASP A 272 -26.05 -6.55 13.82
#